data_AF-A0AAN9YJ34-F1
#
_entry.id   AF-A0AAN9YJ34-F1
#
_cell.length_a   1.000
_cell.length_b   1.000
_cell.length_c   1.000
_cell.angle_alpha   90.00
_cell.angle_beta   90.00
_cell.angle_gamma   90.00
#
_symmetry.space_group_name_H-M   'P 1'
#
loop_
_entity.id
_entity.type
_entity.pdbx_description
1 polymer ?
#
loop_
_entity_poly.entity_id
_entity_poly.type
_entity_poly.pdbx_seq_one_letter_code
_entity_poly.pdbx_strand_id
1 'polypeptide(L)'
;MARTATTPLHWPTPLHDAMQGYDWILKNLAPPEYKRRDVYTCGSYLGASLATSIALTESYPHEHMAVRGCVALNGIYNWTMFLPDHPINQPPKKNRSKNKGEDDGHRSNDPKPPLGSSSSSTLRPPPDPAVLKLKQQAGALFSQPDGLFDPFASPCLFFQTPGLLVPRTFTEPATAADYYRATMSMALEDFLSPDDPLTAEEFLRLVRPRAPRRSAVAFPPWNSTLKIPEALLLHTAVPAPPPSLLRRRRRRAKARVDALATDSFRAQAEALARAMRRSVDKELKERRLWDPHLEGIPADEATRRVQVSAVGAGGRRRVGGGEGAQEGDGEGKEFGFPPGGDANRFVQDWLEDRLGR
;
A
#
# COMPACT_ATOMS: atom_id res chain seq x y z
N MET A 1 45.70 -4.03 0.05
CA MET A 1 44.70 -2.97 0.26
C MET A 1 43.32 -3.56 0.01
N ALA A 2 42.58 -3.86 1.08
CA ALA A 2 41.21 -4.34 0.95
C ALA A 2 40.32 -3.17 0.53
N ARG A 3 39.71 -3.25 -0.66
CA ARG A 3 38.65 -2.33 -1.05
C ARG A 3 37.50 -2.53 -0.06
N THR A 4 37.18 -1.52 0.74
CA THR A 4 35.94 -1.49 1.51
C THR A 4 34.79 -1.43 0.49
N ALA A 5 34.17 -2.58 0.23
CA ALA A 5 32.98 -2.63 -0.60
C ALA A 5 31.89 -1.78 0.08
N THR A 6 31.46 -0.72 -0.59
CA THR A 6 30.39 0.15 -0.09
C THR A 6 29.07 -0.58 -0.32
N THR A 7 28.39 -0.98 0.75
CA THR A 7 27.11 -1.68 0.64
C THR A 7 26.08 -0.74 0.01
N PRO A 8 25.37 -1.17 -1.06
CA PRO A 8 24.35 -0.33 -1.67
C PRO A 8 23.22 -0.02 -0.68
N LEU A 9 22.79 1.24 -0.61
CA LEU A 9 21.71 1.68 0.28
C LEU A 9 20.31 1.65 -0.37
N HIS A 10 20.19 1.01 -1.54
CA HIS A 10 18.93 0.84 -2.25
C HIS A 10 18.33 -0.56 -2.00
N TRP A 11 17.04 -0.71 -2.27
CA TRP A 11 16.33 -1.98 -2.22
C TRP A 11 16.96 -3.03 -3.14
N PRO A 12 17.19 -4.29 -2.70
CA PRO A 12 16.65 -4.94 -1.50
C PRO A 12 17.58 -4.95 -0.26
N THR A 13 18.71 -4.25 -0.27
CA THR A 13 19.69 -4.35 0.83
C THR A 13 19.10 -4.09 2.22
N PRO A 14 18.30 -3.03 2.45
CA PRO A 14 17.69 -2.80 3.77
C PRO A 14 16.78 -3.94 4.25
N LEU A 15 16.15 -4.68 3.33
CA LEU A 15 15.38 -5.88 3.68
C LEU A 15 16.31 -6.99 4.17
N HIS A 16 17.36 -7.27 3.42
CA HIS A 16 18.32 -8.31 3.79
C HIS A 16 18.95 -8.05 5.15
N ASP A 17 19.31 -6.79 5.44
CA ASP A 17 19.86 -6.41 6.74
C ASP A 17 18.83 -6.64 7.88
N ALA A 18 17.58 -6.24 7.67
CA ALA A 18 16.51 -6.45 8.65
C ALA A 18 16.18 -7.94 8.86
N MET A 19 16.13 -8.73 7.79
CA MET A 19 15.94 -10.18 7.85
C MET A 19 17.10 -10.87 8.55
N GLN A 20 18.34 -10.46 8.28
CA GLN A 20 19.52 -11.02 8.94
C GLN A 20 19.49 -10.74 10.45
N GLY A 21 19.02 -9.55 10.85
CA GLY A 21 18.79 -9.21 12.26
C GLY A 21 17.68 -10.05 12.91
N TYR A 22 16.57 -10.27 12.20
CA TYR A 22 15.49 -11.15 12.66
C TYR A 22 15.97 -12.59 12.84
N ASP A 23 16.70 -13.15 11.88
CA ASP A 23 17.29 -14.49 11.98
C ASP A 23 18.24 -14.60 13.18
N TRP A 24 19.03 -13.56 13.43
CA TRP A 24 19.90 -13.51 14.59
C TRP A 24 19.09 -13.52 15.90
N ILE A 25 17.99 -12.76 15.98
CA ILE A 25 17.08 -12.76 17.12
C ILE A 25 16.50 -14.15 17.35
N LEU A 26 16.01 -14.81 16.31
CA LEU A 26 15.48 -16.18 16.45
C LEU A 26 16.53 -17.15 16.96
N LYS A 27 17.75 -17.11 16.40
CA LYS A 27 18.83 -18.04 16.78
C LYS A 27 19.34 -17.84 18.21
N ASN A 28 19.34 -16.60 18.71
CA ASN A 28 19.97 -16.27 19.99
C ASN A 28 18.98 -16.04 21.13
N LEU A 29 17.73 -15.67 20.83
CA LEU A 29 16.71 -15.32 21.81
C LEU A 29 15.52 -16.28 21.80
N ALA A 30 15.59 -17.39 21.05
CA ALA A 30 14.59 -18.46 21.11
C ALA A 30 14.44 -18.98 22.55
N PRO A 31 13.21 -19.07 23.07
CA PRO A 31 12.96 -19.70 24.36
C PRO A 31 13.27 -21.21 24.28
N PRO A 32 13.52 -21.88 25.43
CA PRO A 32 13.65 -23.34 25.48
C PRO A 32 12.41 -24.04 24.90
N GLU A 33 12.56 -25.26 24.39
CA GLU A 33 11.62 -26.03 23.54
C GLU A 33 10.13 -25.99 23.92
N TYR A 34 9.78 -25.71 25.18
CA TYR A 34 8.39 -25.73 25.67
C TYR A 34 7.76 -24.34 25.88
N LYS A 35 8.52 -23.26 25.71
CA LYS A 35 8.01 -21.90 25.92
C LYS A 35 7.78 -21.21 24.57
N ARG A 36 6.70 -20.43 24.48
CA ARG A 36 6.43 -19.57 23.32
C ARG A 36 6.92 -18.16 23.58
N ARG A 37 7.38 -17.47 22.53
CA ARG A 37 7.77 -16.07 22.58
C ARG A 37 7.28 -15.38 21.31
N ASP A 38 6.41 -14.41 21.49
CA ASP A 38 5.85 -13.67 20.38
C ASP A 38 6.80 -12.53 19.95
N VAL A 39 7.01 -12.40 18.64
CA VAL A 39 7.79 -11.30 18.06
C VAL A 39 6.82 -10.32 17.39
N TYR A 40 7.02 -9.03 17.63
CA TYR A 40 6.27 -7.96 16.98
C TYR A 40 7.21 -7.10 16.16
N THR A 41 6.87 -6.87 14.90
CA THR A 41 7.60 -5.94 14.07
C THR A 41 6.99 -4.54 14.20
N CYS A 42 7.83 -3.52 14.20
CA CYS A 42 7.35 -2.14 14.15
C CYS A 42 8.19 -1.31 13.19
N GLY A 43 7.58 -0.30 12.58
CA GLY A 43 8.28 0.58 11.67
C GLY A 43 7.50 1.82 11.28
N SER A 44 8.22 2.86 10.88
CA SER A 44 7.69 4.11 10.34
C SER A 44 8.14 4.31 8.90
N TYR A 45 7.32 4.96 8.06
CA TYR A 45 7.67 5.34 6.68
C TYR A 45 8.18 4.15 5.83
N LEU A 46 9.45 4.14 5.44
CA LEU A 46 10.06 3.02 4.71
C LEU A 46 10.15 1.75 5.57
N GLY A 47 10.44 1.93 6.86
CA GLY A 47 10.48 0.85 7.85
C GLY A 47 9.10 0.22 8.08
N ALA A 48 8.02 0.98 7.89
CA ALA A 48 6.66 0.42 7.95
C ALA A 48 6.41 -0.61 6.83
N SER A 49 6.93 -0.36 5.62
CA SER A 49 6.87 -1.33 4.51
C SER A 49 7.68 -2.58 4.83
N LEU A 50 8.91 -2.42 5.35
CA LEU A 50 9.77 -3.53 5.78
C LEU A 50 9.12 -4.36 6.90
N ALA A 51 8.67 -3.71 7.97
CA ALA A 51 8.03 -4.37 9.10
C ALA A 51 6.80 -5.16 8.68
N THR A 52 6.01 -4.62 7.74
CA THR A 52 4.84 -5.29 7.18
C THR A 52 5.24 -6.52 6.37
N SER A 53 6.22 -6.39 5.47
CA SER A 53 6.67 -7.51 4.63
C SER A 53 7.22 -8.66 5.47
N ILE A 54 8.08 -8.35 6.45
CA ILE A 54 8.59 -9.34 7.41
C ILE A 54 7.43 -9.99 8.15
N ALA A 55 6.45 -9.22 8.64
CA ALA A 55 5.32 -9.80 9.35
C ALA A 55 4.44 -10.70 8.45
N LEU A 56 4.31 -10.39 7.17
CA LEU A 56 3.56 -11.22 6.23
C LEU A 56 4.27 -12.53 5.92
N THR A 57 5.61 -12.53 5.85
CA THR A 57 6.40 -13.72 5.49
C THR A 57 6.93 -14.53 6.66
N GLU A 58 6.92 -13.97 7.87
CA GLU A 58 7.46 -14.62 9.08
C GLU A 58 6.39 -14.92 10.14
N SER A 59 5.11 -14.79 9.79
CA SER A 59 3.98 -15.10 10.67
C SER A 59 3.59 -16.57 10.62
N TYR A 60 4.39 -17.39 11.31
CA TYR A 60 4.20 -18.85 11.45
C TYR A 60 3.58 -19.19 12.83
N PRO A 61 2.26 -19.44 12.93
CA PRO A 61 1.59 -19.62 14.24
C PRO A 61 2.03 -20.87 15.01
N HIS A 62 2.51 -21.89 14.28
CA HIS A 62 2.91 -23.16 14.85
C HIS A 62 4.30 -23.06 15.52
N GLU A 63 5.17 -22.18 15.02
CA GLU A 63 6.51 -21.96 15.57
C GLU A 63 6.48 -21.42 17.01
N HIS A 64 7.46 -21.80 17.81
CA HIS A 64 7.57 -21.37 19.21
C HIS A 64 7.94 -19.89 19.33
N MET A 65 8.74 -19.40 18.40
CA MET A 65 9.10 -18.00 18.28
C MET A 65 9.02 -17.57 16.82
N ALA A 66 8.08 -16.68 16.53
CA ALA A 66 7.84 -16.14 15.20
C ALA A 66 7.08 -14.83 15.31
N VAL A 67 6.93 -14.12 14.19
CA VAL A 67 6.14 -12.90 14.16
C VAL A 67 4.67 -13.22 14.47
N ARG A 68 4.06 -12.41 15.32
CA ARG A 68 2.62 -12.47 15.64
C ARG A 68 1.87 -11.24 15.19
N GLY A 69 2.56 -10.12 15.18
CA GLY A 69 1.94 -8.88 14.76
C GLY A 69 2.90 -7.81 14.27
N CYS A 70 2.30 -6.78 13.69
CA CYS A 70 2.98 -5.67 13.08
C CYS A 70 2.33 -4.34 13.46
N VAL A 71 3.14 -3.34 13.79
CA VAL A 71 2.70 -1.95 13.97
C VAL A 71 3.43 -1.06 12.98
N ALA A 72 2.68 -0.41 12.08
CA ALA A 72 3.26 0.31 10.96
C ALA A 72 2.71 1.74 10.87
N LEU A 73 3.58 2.74 11.03
CA LEU A 73 3.22 4.16 11.01
C LEU A 73 3.59 4.83 9.69
N ASN A 74 2.64 5.51 9.04
CA ASN A 74 2.89 6.30 7.83
C ASN A 74 3.61 5.50 6.71
N GLY A 75 3.23 4.24 6.50
CA GLY A 75 3.90 3.38 5.53
C GLY A 75 3.49 3.62 4.07
N ILE A 76 4.39 3.27 3.15
CA ILE A 76 4.11 3.14 1.71
C ILE A 76 4.04 1.64 1.36
N TYR A 77 2.83 1.12 1.19
CA TYR A 77 2.63 -0.33 1.00
C TYR A 77 2.47 -0.72 -0.47
N ASN A 78 2.36 0.26 -1.37
CA ASN A 78 2.34 0.07 -2.80
C ASN A 78 3.10 1.19 -3.50
N TRP A 79 4.35 0.94 -3.90
CA TRP A 79 5.18 1.89 -4.63
C TRP A 79 4.77 2.06 -6.09
N THR A 80 4.19 1.02 -6.70
CA THR A 80 3.75 1.07 -8.11
C THR A 80 2.69 2.15 -8.35
N MET A 81 2.01 2.62 -7.31
CA MET A 81 1.02 3.70 -7.45
C MET A 81 1.63 5.06 -7.83
N PHE A 82 2.93 5.24 -7.64
CA PHE A 82 3.61 6.46 -8.03
C PHE A 82 3.93 6.53 -9.52
N LEU A 83 3.83 5.40 -10.23
CA LEU A 83 4.08 5.34 -11.67
C LEU A 83 3.03 6.14 -12.45
N PRO A 84 3.42 6.84 -13.53
CA PRO A 84 2.50 7.66 -14.34
C PRO A 84 1.28 6.88 -14.86
N ASP A 85 1.48 5.62 -15.22
CA ASP A 85 0.42 4.76 -15.77
C ASP A 85 -0.53 4.20 -14.73
N HIS A 86 -0.23 4.33 -13.44
CA HIS A 86 -1.13 3.82 -12.42
C HIS A 86 -2.51 4.50 -12.52
N PRO A 87 -3.64 3.78 -12.40
CA PRO A 87 -4.98 4.33 -12.58
C PRO A 87 -5.30 5.56 -11.73
N ILE A 88 -4.57 5.73 -10.62
CA ILE A 88 -4.68 6.88 -9.71
C ILE A 88 -4.15 8.19 -10.30
N ASN A 89 -3.21 8.09 -11.23
CA ASN A 89 -2.56 9.21 -11.91
C ASN A 89 -3.20 9.47 -13.28
N GLN A 90 -4.01 8.54 -13.80
CA GLN A 90 -4.72 8.72 -15.06
C GLN A 90 -5.97 9.59 -14.87
N PRO A 91 -6.28 10.48 -15.84
CA PRO A 91 -7.54 11.20 -15.82
C PRO A 91 -8.72 10.21 -15.91
N PRO A 92 -9.85 10.49 -15.22
CA PRO A 92 -11.02 9.62 -15.29
C PRO A 92 -11.48 9.50 -16.74
N LYS A 93 -11.51 8.27 -17.26
CA LYS A 93 -12.02 7.98 -18.61
C LYS A 93 -13.49 8.39 -18.66
N LYS A 94 -13.83 9.41 -19.45
CA LYS A 94 -15.23 9.77 -19.72
C LYS A 94 -15.89 8.55 -20.35
N ASN A 95 -16.79 7.89 -19.62
CA ASN A 95 -17.61 6.83 -20.19
C ASN A 95 -18.40 7.44 -21.36
N ARG A 96 -18.03 7.08 -22.59
CA ARG A 96 -18.91 7.18 -23.75
C ARG A 96 -20.09 6.29 -23.40
N SER A 97 -21.19 6.88 -22.93
CA SER A 97 -22.45 6.18 -22.81
C SER A 97 -22.73 5.52 -24.17
N LYS A 98 -22.79 4.19 -24.18
CA LYS A 98 -23.43 3.45 -25.27
C LYS A 98 -24.88 3.92 -25.27
N ASN A 99 -25.22 4.89 -26.12
CA ASN A 99 -26.60 5.14 -26.49
C ASN A 99 -27.06 3.90 -27.26
N LYS A 100 -27.65 2.96 -26.53
CA LYS A 100 -28.63 2.02 -27.08
C LYS A 100 -29.86 2.88 -27.36
N GLY A 101 -30.35 2.82 -28.59
CA GLY A 101 -31.27 3.81 -29.15
C GLY A 101 -32.62 3.90 -28.45
N GLU A 102 -33.29 5.01 -28.70
CA GLU A 102 -34.72 5.03 -28.98
C GLU A 102 -35.00 6.30 -29.78
N ASP A 103 -35.52 6.04 -30.97
CA ASP A 103 -36.21 6.93 -31.88
C ASP A 103 -37.49 7.38 -31.16
N ASP A 104 -37.60 8.69 -30.88
CA ASP A 104 -38.90 9.38 -30.85
C ASP A 104 -38.67 10.89 -30.72
N GLY A 105 -39.12 11.61 -31.73
CA GLY A 105 -38.96 13.05 -31.86
C GLY A 105 -39.89 13.82 -30.91
N HIS A 106 -39.31 14.70 -30.10
CA HIS A 106 -40.01 15.93 -29.75
C HIS A 106 -39.05 17.12 -29.58
N ARG A 107 -39.33 18.15 -30.37
CA ARG A 107 -38.72 19.47 -30.40
C ARG A 107 -38.82 20.17 -29.04
N SER A 108 -37.69 20.64 -28.52
CA SER A 108 -37.62 21.88 -27.76
C SER A 108 -36.29 22.58 -28.06
N ASN A 109 -36.40 23.77 -28.64
CA ASN A 109 -35.30 24.68 -28.94
C ASN A 109 -34.98 25.48 -27.68
N ASP A 110 -33.97 25.07 -26.92
CA ASP A 110 -33.33 25.93 -25.92
C ASP A 110 -31.86 26.16 -26.30
N PRO A 111 -31.38 27.43 -26.28
CA PRO A 111 -30.01 27.74 -26.65
C PRO A 111 -29.02 27.22 -25.61
N LYS A 112 -28.18 26.29 -26.05
CA LYS A 112 -27.06 25.71 -25.31
C LYS A 112 -25.98 26.78 -25.09
N PRO A 113 -25.53 27.06 -23.85
CA PRO A 113 -24.41 27.99 -23.64
C PRO A 113 -23.10 27.38 -24.18
N PRO A 114 -22.16 28.23 -24.64
CA PRO A 114 -21.03 27.78 -25.42
C PRO A 114 -19.98 27.02 -24.60
N LEU A 115 -19.30 26.18 -25.37
CA LEU A 115 -18.16 25.34 -25.08
C LEU A 115 -17.04 26.12 -24.35
N GLY A 116 -16.88 25.84 -23.06
CA GLY A 116 -15.72 26.21 -22.25
C GLY A 116 -15.13 24.96 -21.62
N SER A 117 -14.35 24.22 -22.40
CA SER A 117 -13.45 23.18 -21.93
C SER A 117 -12.40 23.75 -20.97
N SER A 118 -12.01 22.93 -19.97
CA SER A 118 -10.91 23.12 -19.00
C SER A 118 -11.36 23.55 -17.60
N SER A 119 -11.50 22.58 -16.69
CA SER A 119 -11.30 22.69 -15.22
C SER A 119 -12.07 21.63 -14.41
N SER A 120 -11.84 20.34 -14.67
CA SER A 120 -12.17 19.31 -13.66
C SER A 120 -10.94 18.82 -12.88
N SER A 121 -9.74 19.32 -13.21
CA SER A 121 -8.50 18.98 -12.48
C SER A 121 -8.34 19.73 -11.15
N THR A 122 -9.18 20.73 -10.86
CA THR A 122 -8.95 21.69 -9.76
C THR A 122 -9.49 21.26 -8.40
N LEU A 123 -9.93 20.00 -8.22
CA LEU A 123 -10.49 19.53 -6.94
C LEU A 123 -9.74 18.36 -6.31
N ARG A 124 -8.56 17.99 -6.81
CA ARG A 124 -7.68 17.07 -6.08
C ARG A 124 -6.91 17.90 -5.05
N PRO A 125 -6.94 17.55 -3.76
CA PRO A 125 -6.06 18.18 -2.78
C PRO A 125 -4.61 17.93 -3.16
N PRO A 126 -3.70 18.79 -2.69
CA PRO A 126 -2.29 18.47 -2.78
C PRO A 126 -2.04 17.13 -2.04
N PRO A 127 -1.28 16.21 -2.65
CA PRO A 127 -0.82 15.00 -1.97
C PRO A 127 -0.03 15.38 -0.70
N ASP A 128 0.00 14.46 0.26
CA ASP A 128 0.73 14.67 1.52
C ASP A 128 2.21 15.00 1.20
N PRO A 129 2.76 16.11 1.74
CA PRO A 129 4.13 16.54 1.44
C PRO A 129 5.18 15.46 1.78
N ALA A 130 4.94 14.65 2.81
CA ALA A 130 5.84 13.54 3.14
C ALA A 130 5.75 12.40 2.11
N VAL A 131 4.55 12.10 1.61
CA VAL A 131 4.35 11.12 0.52
C VAL A 131 4.99 11.62 -0.77
N LEU A 132 4.89 12.92 -1.08
CA LEU A 132 5.56 13.54 -2.21
C LEU A 132 7.09 13.43 -2.12
N LYS A 133 7.66 13.70 -0.94
CA LYS A 133 9.10 13.58 -0.71
C LYS A 133 9.56 12.14 -0.95
N LEU A 134 8.84 11.15 -0.42
CA LEU A 134 9.14 9.73 -0.66
C LEU A 134 9.03 9.36 -2.14
N LYS A 135 8.02 9.86 -2.85
CA LYS A 135 7.88 9.68 -4.30
C LYS A 135 9.09 10.24 -5.05
N GLN A 136 9.57 11.43 -4.70
CA GLN A 136 10.74 12.05 -5.33
C GLN A 136 12.03 11.25 -5.07
N GLN A 137 12.12 10.55 -3.94
CA GLN A 137 13.26 9.71 -3.58
C GLN A 137 13.23 8.31 -4.20
N ALA A 138 12.20 7.94 -4.97
CA ALA A 138 12.07 6.60 -5.54
C ALA A 138 13.32 6.16 -6.33
N GLY A 139 13.92 7.05 -7.14
CA GLY A 139 15.13 6.74 -7.89
C GLY A 139 16.40 6.57 -7.06
N ALA A 140 16.41 7.04 -5.80
CA ALA A 140 17.50 6.79 -4.85
C ALA A 140 17.24 5.52 -4.01
N LEU A 141 15.98 5.20 -3.76
CA LEU A 141 15.56 4.03 -2.98
C LEU A 141 15.60 2.74 -3.80
N PHE A 142 15.41 2.83 -5.11
CA PHE A 142 15.39 1.69 -6.02
C PHE A 142 16.37 1.93 -7.17
N SER A 143 17.23 0.94 -7.43
CA SER A 143 18.20 1.02 -8.54
C SER A 143 17.52 1.12 -9.91
N GLN A 144 16.38 0.45 -10.06
CA GLN A 144 15.63 0.34 -11.30
C GLN A 144 14.11 0.33 -11.00
N PRO A 145 13.24 0.71 -11.95
CA PRO A 145 11.80 0.79 -11.71
C PRO A 145 11.11 -0.56 -11.43
N ASP A 146 11.71 -1.69 -11.82
CA ASP A 146 11.26 -3.04 -11.48
C ASP A 146 11.23 -3.27 -9.97
N GLY A 147 12.14 -2.64 -9.21
CA GLY A 147 12.17 -2.71 -7.75
C GLY A 147 10.89 -2.20 -7.08
N LEU A 148 10.11 -1.31 -7.74
CA LEU A 148 8.80 -0.89 -7.21
C LEU A 148 7.77 -2.03 -7.19
N PHE A 149 7.98 -3.06 -8.02
CA PHE A 149 7.14 -4.22 -8.19
C PHE A 149 7.55 -5.39 -7.28
N ASP A 150 8.59 -5.21 -6.46
CA ASP A 150 8.98 -6.18 -5.44
C ASP A 150 7.90 -6.25 -4.34
N PRO A 151 7.31 -7.44 -4.07
CA PRO A 151 6.32 -7.60 -3.00
C PRO A 151 6.84 -7.23 -1.62
N PHE A 152 8.13 -7.36 -1.35
CA PHE A 152 8.68 -7.01 -0.05
C PHE A 152 8.91 -5.50 0.11
N ALA A 153 9.10 -4.76 -0.99
CA ALA A 153 9.08 -3.29 -0.96
C ALA A 153 7.65 -2.73 -0.96
N SER A 154 6.77 -3.39 -1.70
CA SER A 154 5.35 -3.07 -1.88
C SER A 154 4.44 -4.19 -1.33
N PRO A 155 4.27 -4.31 0.00
CA PRO A 155 3.51 -5.40 0.64
C PRO A 155 2.09 -5.63 0.09
N CYS A 156 1.45 -4.64 -0.51
CA CYS A 156 0.16 -4.85 -1.18
C CYS A 156 0.24 -5.90 -2.30
N LEU A 157 1.42 -6.09 -2.92
CA LEU A 157 1.60 -7.02 -4.03
C LEU A 157 1.56 -8.50 -3.62
N PHE A 158 1.68 -8.81 -2.33
CA PHE A 158 1.33 -10.15 -1.82
C PHE A 158 -0.14 -10.49 -2.10
N PHE A 159 -1.03 -9.48 -2.09
CA PHE A 159 -2.48 -9.68 -2.20
C PHE A 159 -3.05 -9.35 -3.57
N GLN A 160 -2.28 -8.71 -4.45
CA GLN A 160 -2.78 -8.29 -5.75
C GLN A 160 -1.65 -8.12 -6.76
N THR A 161 -1.93 -8.39 -8.03
CA THR A 161 -1.04 -7.97 -9.10
C THR A 161 -1.19 -6.45 -9.33
N PRO A 162 -0.12 -5.73 -9.67
CA PRO A 162 -0.19 -4.28 -9.89
C PRO A 162 -0.98 -3.94 -11.16
N GLY A 163 -1.02 -4.87 -12.11
CA GLY A 163 -1.70 -4.68 -13.39
C GLY A 163 -1.06 -3.61 -14.27
N LEU A 164 0.26 -3.42 -14.13
CA LEU A 164 1.05 -2.42 -14.83
C LEU A 164 2.24 -3.09 -15.50
N LEU A 165 2.71 -2.48 -16.59
CA LEU A 165 4.00 -2.81 -17.17
C LEU A 165 5.11 -2.09 -16.40
N VAL A 166 6.28 -2.70 -16.35
CA VAL A 166 7.45 -2.07 -15.74
C VAL A 166 8.03 -1.05 -16.73
N PRO A 167 8.07 0.25 -16.38
CA PRO A 167 8.65 1.27 -17.25
C PRO A 167 10.18 1.25 -17.21
N ARG A 168 10.83 1.93 -18.17
CA ARG A 168 12.30 2.10 -18.16
C ARG A 168 12.79 3.08 -17.10
N THR A 169 11.97 4.09 -16.81
CA THR A 169 12.30 5.16 -15.87
C THR A 169 11.16 5.34 -14.88
N PHE A 170 11.43 5.98 -13.75
CA PHE A 170 10.43 6.23 -12.70
C PHE A 170 9.37 7.27 -13.10
N THR A 171 9.66 8.10 -14.08
CA THR A 171 8.89 9.30 -14.43
C THR A 171 8.11 9.18 -15.73
N GLU A 172 8.46 8.23 -16.58
CA GLU A 172 7.84 8.04 -17.87
C GLU A 172 6.88 6.84 -17.87
N PRO A 173 5.78 6.91 -18.62
CA PRO A 173 4.90 5.76 -18.81
C PRO A 173 5.63 4.62 -19.54
N ALA A 174 5.22 3.39 -19.28
CA ALA A 174 5.71 2.22 -19.97
C ALA A 174 5.30 2.27 -21.45
N THR A 175 6.26 1.98 -22.33
CA THR A 175 6.08 2.01 -23.77
C THR A 175 5.79 0.62 -24.35
N ALA A 176 5.41 0.56 -25.62
CA ALA A 176 5.27 -0.72 -26.32
C ALA A 176 6.58 -1.53 -26.31
N ALA A 177 7.73 -0.88 -26.48
CA ALA A 177 9.04 -1.53 -26.40
C ALA A 177 9.27 -2.22 -25.04
N ASP A 178 8.76 -1.63 -23.95
CA ASP A 178 8.89 -2.20 -22.60
C ASP A 178 8.04 -3.46 -22.41
N TYR A 179 6.86 -3.49 -23.04
CA TYR A 179 6.04 -4.68 -23.15
C TYR A 179 6.76 -5.82 -23.88
N TYR A 180 7.38 -5.54 -25.03
CA TYR A 180 8.11 -6.58 -25.78
C TYR A 180 9.31 -7.08 -25.02
N ARG A 181 10.05 -6.24 -24.31
CA ARG A 181 11.10 -6.71 -23.41
C ARG A 181 10.56 -7.68 -22.36
N ALA A 182 9.43 -7.35 -21.73
CA ALA A 182 8.82 -8.17 -20.69
C ALA A 182 8.22 -9.48 -21.22
N THR A 183 7.79 -9.54 -22.48
CA THR A 183 7.07 -10.69 -23.06
C THR A 183 7.86 -11.50 -24.08
N MET A 184 8.85 -10.91 -24.76
CA MET A 184 9.59 -11.53 -25.86
C MET A 184 10.99 -12.01 -25.52
N SER A 185 11.46 -11.87 -24.27
CA SER A 185 12.70 -12.53 -23.83
C SER A 185 12.64 -14.07 -23.94
N MET A 186 11.45 -14.67 -24.11
CA MET A 186 11.28 -16.11 -24.37
C MET A 186 10.70 -16.45 -25.75
N ALA A 187 10.11 -15.48 -26.46
CA ALA A 187 9.35 -15.75 -27.69
C ALA A 187 10.06 -15.30 -28.97
N LEU A 188 11.11 -14.46 -28.88
CA LEU A 188 11.77 -13.96 -30.09
C LEU A 188 12.54 -15.06 -30.84
N GLU A 189 13.06 -16.07 -30.15
CA GLU A 189 13.79 -17.19 -30.77
C GLU A 189 12.86 -18.17 -31.50
N ASP A 190 11.63 -18.37 -31.02
CA ASP A 190 10.65 -19.31 -31.62
C ASP A 190 9.83 -18.68 -32.77
N PHE A 191 9.62 -17.36 -32.76
CA PHE A 191 8.78 -16.68 -33.76
C PHE A 191 9.57 -16.07 -34.93
N LEU A 192 10.88 -15.87 -34.79
CA LEU A 192 11.74 -15.50 -35.91
C LEU A 192 12.17 -16.76 -36.67
N SER A 193 11.21 -17.39 -37.36
CA SER A 193 11.58 -18.33 -38.42
C SER A 193 12.36 -17.54 -39.49
N PRO A 194 13.53 -18.01 -39.95
CA PRO A 194 14.31 -17.33 -40.98
C PRO A 194 13.55 -17.17 -42.31
N ASP A 195 12.43 -17.87 -42.49
CA ASP A 195 11.69 -17.97 -43.74
C ASP A 195 10.47 -17.02 -43.85
N ASP A 196 10.11 -16.26 -42.81
CA ASP A 196 9.01 -15.27 -42.88
C ASP A 196 9.32 -13.98 -42.09
N PRO A 197 9.76 -12.89 -42.76
CA PRO A 197 10.13 -11.66 -42.09
C PRO A 197 8.87 -10.80 -41.91
N LEU A 198 8.02 -11.13 -40.93
CA LEU A 198 7.20 -10.09 -40.31
C LEU A 198 8.19 -9.06 -39.74
N THR A 199 8.23 -7.88 -40.35
CA THR A 199 9.11 -6.82 -39.85
C THR A 199 8.76 -6.55 -38.40
N ALA A 200 9.76 -6.24 -37.56
CA ALA A 200 9.51 -5.89 -36.17
C ALA A 200 8.38 -4.86 -36.06
N GLU A 201 8.34 -3.87 -36.95
CA GLU A 201 7.27 -2.85 -37.02
C GLU A 201 5.86 -3.38 -37.31
N GLU A 202 5.70 -4.41 -38.14
CA GLU A 202 4.40 -5.03 -38.42
C GLU A 202 3.92 -5.89 -37.25
N PHE A 203 4.83 -6.65 -36.63
CA PHE A 203 4.54 -7.36 -35.38
C PHE A 203 4.17 -6.37 -34.26
N LEU A 204 4.90 -5.24 -34.17
CA LEU A 204 4.66 -4.16 -33.22
C LEU A 204 3.25 -3.54 -33.38
N ARG A 205 2.68 -3.54 -34.59
CA ARG A 205 1.32 -3.06 -34.88
C ARG A 205 0.24 -4.08 -34.54
N LEU A 206 0.52 -5.38 -34.69
CA LEU A 206 -0.44 -6.45 -34.37
C LEU A 206 -0.58 -6.68 -32.86
N VAL A 207 0.51 -6.64 -32.12
CA VAL A 207 0.49 -6.92 -30.67
C VAL A 207 0.22 -5.62 -29.93
N ARG A 208 -1.05 -5.32 -29.66
CA ARG A 208 -1.39 -4.21 -28.75
C ARG A 208 -0.88 -4.54 -27.34
N PRO A 209 0.09 -3.79 -26.78
CA PRO A 209 0.55 -3.99 -25.42
C PRO A 209 -0.63 -3.90 -24.48
N ARG A 210 -0.99 -5.00 -23.82
CA ARG A 210 -1.99 -4.98 -22.76
C ARG A 210 -1.23 -5.10 -21.45
N ALA A 211 -1.36 -4.08 -20.61
CA ALA A 211 -0.90 -4.20 -19.24
C ALA A 211 -1.54 -5.45 -18.60
N PRO A 212 -0.80 -6.17 -17.73
CA PRO A 212 -1.36 -7.30 -16.99
C PRO A 212 -2.66 -6.90 -16.31
N ARG A 213 -3.59 -7.84 -16.16
CA ARG A 213 -4.83 -7.54 -15.43
C ARG A 213 -4.51 -7.47 -13.94
N ARG A 214 -4.99 -6.42 -13.28
CA ARG A 214 -5.05 -6.38 -11.82
C ARG A 214 -5.99 -7.48 -11.34
N SER A 215 -5.46 -8.43 -10.58
CA SER A 215 -6.19 -9.54 -9.98
C SER A 215 -5.84 -9.64 -8.50
N ALA A 216 -6.79 -10.09 -7.70
CA ALA A 216 -6.49 -10.48 -6.33
C ALA A 216 -5.63 -11.75 -6.37
N VAL A 217 -4.60 -11.79 -5.54
CA VAL A 217 -3.74 -12.96 -5.33
C VAL A 217 -4.16 -13.60 -4.02
N ALA A 218 -4.23 -14.93 -4.02
CA ALA A 218 -4.45 -15.68 -2.80
C ALA A 218 -3.16 -15.64 -1.97
N PHE A 219 -3.18 -14.86 -0.89
CA PHE A 219 -2.15 -14.85 0.12
C PHE A 219 -2.81 -15.03 1.49
N PRO A 220 -2.23 -15.79 2.43
CA PRO A 220 -1.09 -16.68 2.21
C PRO A 220 -1.39 -17.76 1.15
N PRO A 221 -0.37 -18.36 0.51
CA PRO A 221 -0.58 -19.51 -0.36
C PRO A 221 -1.30 -20.63 0.40
N TRP A 222 -2.22 -21.34 -0.27
CA TRP A 222 -3.06 -22.36 0.36
C TRP A 222 -2.29 -23.55 0.95
N ASN A 223 -1.10 -23.82 0.41
CA ASN A 223 -0.18 -24.85 0.88
C ASN A 223 0.84 -24.32 1.92
N SER A 224 0.73 -23.06 2.31
CA SER A 224 1.60 -22.45 3.31
C SER A 224 1.02 -22.58 4.72
N THR A 225 1.90 -22.67 5.71
CA THR A 225 1.56 -22.60 7.13
C THR A 225 1.50 -21.17 7.68
N LEU A 226 1.73 -20.18 6.81
CA LEU A 226 1.63 -18.76 7.14
C LEU A 226 0.20 -18.34 7.46
N LYS A 227 0.06 -17.36 8.35
CA LYS A 227 -1.20 -16.65 8.58
C LYS A 227 -1.01 -15.16 8.49
N ILE A 228 -2.08 -14.46 8.16
CA ILE A 228 -2.09 -13.00 8.25
C ILE A 228 -1.83 -12.59 9.71
N PRO A 229 -0.79 -11.80 9.98
CA PRO A 229 -0.46 -11.36 11.33
C PRO A 229 -1.51 -10.39 11.87
N GLU A 230 -1.56 -10.22 13.18
CA GLU A 230 -2.27 -9.08 13.76
C GLU A 230 -1.57 -7.78 13.35
N ALA A 231 -2.31 -6.76 12.94
CA ALA A 231 -1.73 -5.56 12.36
C ALA A 231 -2.43 -4.29 12.85
N LEU A 232 -1.64 -3.30 13.26
CA LEU A 232 -2.08 -1.95 13.54
C LEU A 232 -1.39 -0.98 12.55
N LEU A 233 -2.15 -0.53 11.56
CA LEU A 233 -1.67 0.43 10.57
C LEU A 233 -2.04 1.86 11.00
N LEU A 234 -1.04 2.62 11.40
CA LEU A 234 -1.18 3.98 11.88
C LEU A 234 -0.89 4.97 10.76
N HIS A 235 -1.64 6.07 10.72
CA HIS A 235 -1.33 7.20 9.86
C HIS A 235 -1.52 8.52 10.59
N THR A 236 -0.74 9.54 10.24
CA THR A 236 -0.94 10.88 10.78
C THR A 236 -2.23 11.49 10.25
N ALA A 237 -2.98 12.16 11.11
CA ALA A 237 -4.18 12.87 10.72
C ALA A 237 -3.82 14.16 9.97
N VAL A 238 -4.47 14.40 8.84
CA VAL A 238 -4.40 15.71 8.18
C VAL A 238 -5.33 16.66 8.94
N PRO A 239 -4.86 17.84 9.40
CA PRO A 239 -5.70 18.78 10.14
C PRO A 239 -6.92 19.18 9.31
N ALA A 240 -8.09 19.18 9.96
CA ALA A 240 -9.34 19.55 9.30
C ALA A 240 -9.30 21.01 8.82
N PRO A 241 -9.83 21.34 7.62
CA PRO A 241 -9.91 22.71 7.17
C PRO A 241 -10.80 23.56 8.09
N PRO A 242 -10.58 24.87 8.17
CA PRO A 242 -11.28 25.76 9.09
C PRO A 242 -12.81 25.74 8.90
N PRO A 243 -13.58 25.95 9.98
CA PRO A 243 -15.04 25.79 10.01
C PRO A 243 -15.80 26.74 9.09
N SER A 244 -15.17 27.83 8.61
CA SER A 244 -15.75 28.78 7.65
C SER A 244 -16.11 28.15 6.29
N LEU A 245 -15.49 27.00 5.94
CA LEU A 245 -15.79 26.26 4.70
C LEU A 245 -16.82 25.13 4.87
N LEU A 246 -17.31 24.86 6.09
CA LEU A 246 -18.12 23.67 6.40
C LEU A 246 -19.63 23.85 6.20
N ARG A 247 -20.13 25.07 5.92
CA ARG A 247 -21.58 25.35 5.94
C ARG A 247 -22.35 24.95 4.67
N ARG A 248 -21.72 24.41 3.61
CA ARG A 248 -22.43 24.09 2.33
C ARG A 248 -22.14 22.73 1.70
N ARG A 249 -21.65 21.71 2.42
CA ARG A 249 -21.23 20.45 1.76
C ARG A 249 -21.46 19.14 2.51
N ARG A 250 -22.57 18.97 3.24
CA ARG A 250 -22.81 17.70 3.98
C ARG A 250 -23.10 16.44 3.14
N ARG A 251 -23.42 16.53 1.84
CA ARG A 251 -23.54 15.34 0.97
C ARG A 251 -22.46 15.19 -0.12
N ARG A 252 -21.74 16.27 -0.46
CA ARG A 252 -20.58 16.24 -1.38
C ARG A 252 -19.22 16.08 -0.66
N ALA A 253 -19.18 16.06 0.67
CA ALA A 253 -17.96 15.88 1.45
C ALA A 253 -17.50 14.42 1.51
N LYS A 254 -18.40 13.44 1.64
CA LYS A 254 -18.03 12.01 1.70
C LYS A 254 -17.32 11.54 0.42
N ALA A 255 -17.91 11.83 -0.74
CA ALA A 255 -17.29 11.58 -2.05
C ALA A 255 -16.01 12.42 -2.30
N ARG A 256 -15.87 13.59 -1.66
CA ARG A 256 -14.62 14.37 -1.71
C ARG A 256 -13.54 13.70 -0.85
N VAL A 257 -13.84 13.29 0.37
CA VAL A 257 -12.91 12.64 1.30
C VAL A 257 -12.37 11.31 0.74
N ASP A 258 -13.23 10.55 0.05
CA ASP A 258 -12.81 9.31 -0.63
C ASP A 258 -11.94 9.57 -1.88
N ALA A 259 -12.15 10.70 -2.59
CA ALA A 259 -11.30 11.14 -3.70
C ALA A 259 -9.99 11.83 -3.23
N LEU A 260 -10.04 12.47 -2.05
CA LEU A 260 -8.95 13.13 -1.32
C LEU A 260 -7.86 12.13 -0.89
N ALA A 261 -8.28 10.92 -0.52
CA ALA A 261 -7.43 9.88 0.04
C ALA A 261 -6.88 8.94 -1.04
N THR A 262 -6.34 9.48 -2.13
CA THR A 262 -5.67 8.64 -3.15
C THR A 262 -4.15 8.61 -2.95
N ASP A 263 -3.52 9.74 -2.61
CA ASP A 263 -2.06 9.86 -2.42
C ASP A 263 -1.71 10.30 -0.98
N SER A 264 -2.17 9.54 0.02
CA SER A 264 -1.90 9.82 1.44
C SER A 264 -1.52 8.55 2.20
N PHE A 265 -0.87 8.67 3.36
CA PHE A 265 -0.59 7.53 4.23
C PHE A 265 -1.86 6.81 4.69
N ARG A 266 -2.93 7.56 4.92
CA ARG A 266 -4.26 6.99 5.20
C ARG A 266 -4.72 6.07 4.06
N ALA A 267 -4.60 6.53 2.82
CA ALA A 267 -4.98 5.77 1.63
C ALA A 267 -4.21 4.46 1.53
N GLN A 268 -2.89 4.53 1.74
CA GLN A 268 -1.98 3.39 1.75
C GLN A 268 -2.38 2.37 2.82
N ALA A 269 -2.53 2.82 4.07
CA ALA A 269 -2.91 1.98 5.20
C ALA A 269 -4.28 1.31 4.98
N GLU A 270 -5.29 2.07 4.55
CA GLU A 270 -6.61 1.51 4.27
C GLU A 270 -6.60 0.52 3.09
N ALA A 271 -5.80 0.76 2.06
CA ALA A 271 -5.69 -0.13 0.91
C ALA A 271 -5.08 -1.49 1.30
N LEU A 272 -3.98 -1.47 2.06
CA LEU A 272 -3.36 -2.67 2.60
C LEU A 272 -4.30 -3.40 3.58
N ALA A 273 -4.91 -2.68 4.53
CA ALA A 273 -5.84 -3.27 5.49
C ALA A 273 -7.01 -3.97 4.80
N ARG A 274 -7.61 -3.36 3.77
CA ARG A 274 -8.66 -3.99 2.98
C ARG A 274 -8.17 -5.28 2.30
N ALA A 275 -6.93 -5.32 1.84
CA ALA A 275 -6.36 -6.51 1.22
C ALA A 275 -6.12 -7.63 2.23
N MET A 276 -5.51 -7.33 3.38
CA MET A 276 -5.29 -8.28 4.46
C MET A 276 -6.62 -8.81 5.04
N ARG A 277 -7.61 -7.94 5.24
CA ARG A 277 -8.94 -8.36 5.75
C ARG A 277 -9.64 -9.34 4.81
N ARG A 278 -9.63 -9.06 3.49
CA ARG A 278 -10.17 -10.01 2.50
C ARG A 278 -9.46 -11.36 2.53
N SER A 279 -8.15 -11.35 2.78
CA SER A 279 -7.37 -12.57 2.93
C SER A 279 -7.76 -13.33 4.21
N VAL A 280 -7.93 -12.64 5.34
CA VAL A 280 -8.42 -13.24 6.59
C VAL A 280 -9.82 -13.83 6.41
N ASP A 281 -10.74 -13.10 5.78
CA ASP A 281 -12.09 -13.61 5.48
C ASP A 281 -12.04 -14.90 4.65
N LYS A 282 -11.14 -14.94 3.67
CA LYS A 282 -10.92 -16.13 2.83
C LYS A 282 -10.34 -17.29 3.64
N GLU A 283 -9.30 -17.05 4.44
CA GLU A 283 -8.69 -18.02 5.36
C GLU A 283 -9.75 -18.62 6.28
N LEU A 284 -10.57 -17.78 6.94
CA LEU A 284 -11.60 -18.21 7.87
C LEU A 284 -12.73 -18.97 7.17
N LYS A 285 -13.16 -18.52 5.99
CA LYS A 285 -14.20 -19.21 5.21
C LYS A 285 -13.76 -20.62 4.82
N GLU A 286 -12.50 -20.80 4.42
CA GLU A 286 -11.95 -22.11 4.07
C GLU A 286 -11.81 -23.00 5.31
N ARG A 287 -11.33 -22.47 6.44
CA ARG A 287 -11.16 -23.26 7.66
C ARG A 287 -12.49 -23.66 8.31
N ARG A 288 -13.53 -22.84 8.22
CA ARG A 288 -14.89 -23.17 8.70
C ARG A 288 -15.47 -24.42 8.04
N LEU A 289 -15.02 -24.77 6.83
CA LEU A 289 -15.46 -26.01 6.16
C LEU A 289 -14.97 -27.27 6.87
N TRP A 290 -13.85 -27.17 7.61
CA TRP A 290 -13.14 -28.33 8.16
C TRP A 290 -13.00 -28.32 9.68
N ASP A 291 -13.21 -27.18 10.34
CA ASP A 291 -13.04 -27.00 11.78
C ASP A 291 -14.34 -26.50 12.44
N PRO A 292 -15.15 -27.41 13.01
CA PRO A 292 -16.41 -27.07 13.67
C PRO A 292 -16.25 -26.11 14.86
N HIS A 293 -15.07 -26.02 15.46
CA HIS A 293 -14.81 -25.10 16.58
C HIS A 293 -14.70 -23.63 16.15
N LEU A 294 -14.64 -23.34 14.84
CA LEU A 294 -14.59 -21.97 14.32
C LEU A 294 -15.97 -21.29 14.19
N GLU A 295 -17.07 -21.99 14.51
CA GLU A 295 -18.43 -21.42 14.49
C GLU A 295 -18.60 -20.25 15.48
N GLY A 296 -17.77 -20.18 16.53
CA GLY A 296 -17.78 -19.09 17.52
C GLY A 296 -16.94 -17.87 17.18
N ILE A 297 -16.20 -17.86 16.05
CA ILE A 297 -15.37 -16.70 15.69
C ILE A 297 -16.25 -15.54 15.22
N PRO A 298 -16.09 -14.33 15.82
CA PRO A 298 -16.86 -13.15 15.45
C PRO A 298 -16.75 -12.80 13.97
N ALA A 299 -17.84 -12.29 13.39
CA ALA A 299 -17.88 -11.87 11.99
C ALA A 299 -16.92 -10.72 11.68
N ASP A 300 -16.48 -9.98 12.70
CA ASP A 300 -15.54 -8.87 12.62
C ASP A 300 -14.08 -9.28 12.89
N GLU A 301 -13.76 -10.58 12.95
CA GLU A 301 -12.40 -11.09 13.20
C GLU A 301 -11.34 -10.47 12.27
N ALA A 302 -11.65 -10.28 10.99
CA ALA A 302 -10.74 -9.63 10.06
C ALA A 302 -10.43 -8.18 10.47
N THR A 303 -11.43 -7.45 10.97
CA THR A 303 -11.29 -6.08 11.46
C THR A 303 -10.58 -6.03 12.81
N ARG A 304 -10.84 -7.00 13.70
CA ARG A 304 -10.12 -7.16 14.97
C ARG A 304 -8.63 -7.42 14.73
N ARG A 305 -8.32 -8.30 13.78
CA ARG A 305 -6.96 -8.70 13.43
C ARG A 305 -6.18 -7.59 12.73
N VAL A 306 -6.84 -6.83 11.84
CA VAL A 306 -6.18 -5.78 11.04
C VAL A 306 -6.88 -4.44 11.28
N GLN A 307 -6.25 -3.57 12.05
CA GLN A 307 -6.77 -2.28 12.49
C GLN A 307 -6.09 -1.11 11.74
N VAL A 308 -6.81 -0.01 11.59
CA VAL A 308 -6.28 1.24 11.00
C VAL A 308 -6.71 2.41 11.87
N SER A 309 -5.75 3.22 12.33
CA SER A 309 -6.02 4.34 13.25
C SER A 309 -5.26 5.60 12.85
N ALA A 310 -5.89 6.76 13.09
CA ALA A 310 -5.29 8.07 12.86
C ALA A 310 -4.60 8.58 14.13
N VAL A 311 -3.40 9.12 14.00
CA VAL A 311 -2.59 9.67 15.11
C VAL A 311 -2.46 11.19 14.94
N GLY A 312 -2.54 11.95 16.04
CA GLY A 312 -2.27 13.39 16.05
C GLY A 312 -3.46 14.29 15.65
N ALA A 313 -4.65 13.73 15.43
CA ALA A 313 -5.87 14.53 15.47
C ALA A 313 -6.16 14.83 16.94
N GLY A 314 -5.75 16.01 17.41
CA GLY A 314 -5.96 16.48 18.78
C GLY A 314 -7.41 16.37 19.24
N GLY A 315 -7.78 15.20 19.75
CA GLY A 315 -8.91 14.99 20.62
C GLY A 315 -8.41 15.19 22.03
N ARG A 316 -8.36 16.44 22.49
CA ARG A 316 -8.49 16.71 23.93
C ARG A 316 -9.76 15.98 24.38
N ARG A 317 -9.61 14.78 24.97
CA ARG A 317 -10.62 14.28 25.89
C ARG A 317 -10.65 15.34 26.99
N ARG A 318 -11.71 16.13 27.07
CA ARG A 318 -11.91 17.16 28.11
C ARG A 318 -11.70 16.49 29.47
N VAL A 319 -10.52 16.67 30.03
CA VAL A 319 -10.25 16.58 31.46
C VAL A 319 -9.61 17.91 31.80
N GLY A 320 -10.16 18.56 32.81
CA GLY A 320 -10.13 20.00 33.00
C GLY A 320 -8.75 20.63 33.20
N GLY A 321 -8.73 21.94 32.94
CA GLY A 321 -7.95 22.96 33.64
C GLY A 321 -6.44 22.79 33.72
N GLY A 322 -5.72 23.60 32.95
CA GLY A 322 -4.28 23.85 33.16
C GLY A 322 -3.67 24.58 31.98
N GLU A 323 -3.58 25.91 32.10
CA GLU A 323 -2.81 26.77 31.20
C GLU A 323 -1.31 26.48 31.34
N GLY A 324 -0.59 26.59 30.22
CA GLY A 324 0.86 26.44 30.17
C GLY A 324 1.33 26.37 28.72
N ALA A 325 1.43 27.52 28.07
CA ALA A 325 2.08 27.66 26.79
C ALA A 325 3.60 27.63 26.98
N GLN A 326 4.31 26.82 26.20
CA GLN A 326 5.73 27.06 25.96
C GLN A 326 6.05 26.73 24.49
N GLU A 327 6.38 27.79 23.78
CA GLU A 327 6.99 27.82 22.46
C GLU A 327 8.42 27.27 22.59
N GLY A 328 8.80 26.34 21.74
CA GLY A 328 10.13 25.73 21.71
C GLY A 328 10.52 25.42 20.28
N ASP A 329 11.47 26.20 19.80
CA ASP A 329 12.04 26.18 18.46
C ASP A 329 12.65 24.83 18.09
N GLY A 330 12.59 24.53 16.78
CA GLY A 330 12.98 23.24 16.25
C GLY A 330 14.49 23.06 16.15
N GLU A 331 14.91 21.80 16.29
CA GLU A 331 15.90 21.14 15.44
C GLU A 331 15.93 19.63 15.81
N GLY A 332 15.99 18.76 14.80
CA GLY A 332 16.09 17.31 14.98
C GLY A 332 14.78 16.52 15.01
N LYS A 333 14.03 16.48 13.90
CA LYS A 333 12.94 15.49 13.76
C LYS A 333 13.53 14.10 13.46
N GLU A 334 13.75 13.34 14.52
CA GLU A 334 13.96 11.88 14.44
C GLU A 334 12.84 11.23 13.63
N PHE A 335 13.21 10.37 12.68
CA PHE A 335 12.28 9.60 11.84
C PHE A 335 11.68 8.36 12.56
N GLY A 336 11.85 8.26 13.89
CA GLY A 336 11.23 7.25 14.73
C GLY A 336 9.81 7.61 15.18
N PHE A 337 9.15 6.69 15.89
CA PHE A 337 7.94 7.04 16.63
C PHE A 337 8.30 8.18 17.61
N PRO A 338 7.62 9.35 17.57
CA PRO A 338 7.99 10.45 18.44
C PRO A 338 7.86 9.99 19.90
N PRO A 339 8.92 10.06 20.72
CA PRO A 339 8.86 9.66 22.12
C PRO A 339 7.80 10.51 22.83
N GLY A 340 6.86 9.84 23.51
CA GLY A 340 5.74 10.48 24.23
C GLY A 340 4.55 10.94 23.36
N GLY A 341 4.53 10.68 22.05
CA GLY A 341 3.41 11.05 21.19
C GLY A 341 2.21 10.10 21.25
N ASP A 342 1.04 10.58 20.79
CA ASP A 342 -0.20 9.79 20.68
C ASP A 342 0.01 8.40 20.04
N ALA A 343 0.94 8.27 19.09
CA ALA A 343 1.28 7.01 18.43
C ALA A 343 1.72 5.93 19.44
N ASN A 344 2.61 6.29 20.38
CA ASN A 344 3.16 5.33 21.34
C ASN A 344 2.07 4.77 22.25
N ARG A 345 1.10 5.61 22.60
CA ARG A 345 -0.07 5.17 23.35
C ARG A 345 -0.89 4.15 22.56
N PHE A 346 -1.19 4.41 21.29
CA PHE A 346 -1.87 3.42 20.45
C PHE A 346 -1.09 2.11 20.34
N VAL A 347 0.24 2.16 20.27
CA VAL A 347 1.08 0.97 20.24
C VAL A 347 1.03 0.22 21.57
N GLN A 348 1.15 0.92 22.71
CA GLN A 348 1.09 0.34 24.04
C GLN A 348 -0.27 -0.30 24.31
N ASP A 349 -1.36 0.45 24.15
CA ASP A 349 -2.73 -0.03 24.35
C ASP A 349 -2.99 -1.29 23.49
N TRP A 350 -2.49 -1.30 22.25
CA TRP A 350 -2.61 -2.45 21.36
C TRP A 350 -1.77 -3.65 21.81
N LEU A 351 -0.51 -3.44 22.22
CA LEU A 351 0.35 -4.52 22.72
C LEU A 351 -0.16 -5.12 24.04
N GLU A 352 -0.69 -4.30 24.95
CA GLU A 352 -1.25 -4.73 26.23
C GLU A 352 -2.46 -5.66 26.02
N ASP A 353 -3.39 -5.26 25.14
CA ASP A 353 -4.54 -6.09 24.72
C ASP A 353 -4.10 -7.48 24.19
N ARG A 354 -2.96 -7.56 23.49
CA ARG A 354 -2.47 -8.83 22.89
C ARG A 354 -1.63 -9.66 23.83
N LEU A 355 -0.88 -9.02 24.71
CA LEU A 355 -0.04 -9.69 25.70
C LEU A 355 -0.85 -10.11 26.94
N GLY A 356 -2.12 -9.71 27.04
CA GLY A 356 -3.00 -10.03 28.15
C GLY A 356 -2.52 -9.43 29.48
N ARG A 357 -1.97 -8.20 29.43
CA ARG A 357 -1.46 -7.48 30.60
C ARG A 357 -2.39 -6.36 31.04
#